data_AF-A0A7K8ZCI0-F1
#
_entry.id   AF-A0A7K8ZCI0-F1
#
_cell.length_a   1.000
_cell.length_b   1.000
_cell.length_c   1.000
_cell.angle_alpha   90.00
_cell.angle_beta   90.00
_cell.angle_gamma   90.00
#
_symmetry.space_group_name_H-M   'P 1'
#
loop_
_entity.id
_entity.type
_entity.pdbx_description
1 polymer ?
#
loop_
_entity_poly.entity_id
_entity_poly.type
_entity_poly.pdbx_seq_one_letter_code
_entity_poly.pdbx_strand_id
1 'polypeptide(L)' 'GKTTVSQEDGQVIVKQRDELWTTCTYQTNNFKALLWYQQRQGRAPQLVSYQAGTGPRQSGRITTLLN' A
#
# COMPACT_ATOMS: atom_id res chain seq x y z
N GLY A 1 4.81 -20.08 -8.24
CA GLY A 1 4.38 -18.96 -9.10
C GLY A 1 5.19 -17.74 -8.74
N LYS A 2 5.65 -16.98 -9.74
CA LYS A 2 6.42 -15.75 -9.51
C LYS A 2 5.46 -14.65 -9.06
N THR A 3 5.80 -13.94 -7.98
CA THR A 3 5.09 -12.73 -7.56
C THR A 3 6.06 -11.56 -7.67
N THR A 4 5.65 -10.50 -8.35
CA THR A 4 6.39 -9.23 -8.40
C THR A 4 5.50 -8.12 -7.86
N VAL A 5 6.12 -7.16 -7.17
CA VAL A 5 5.46 -6.00 -6.59
C VAL A 5 6.37 -4.80 -6.83
N SER A 6 5.82 -3.68 -7.28
CA SER A 6 6.54 -2.43 -7.53
C SER A 6 5.74 -1.26 -6.99
N GLN A 7 6.37 -0.42 -6.17
CA GLN A 7 5.82 0.85 -5.71
C GLN A 7 6.51 1.97 -6.48
N GLU A 8 5.74 2.88 -7.09
CA GLU A 8 6.29 3.91 -7.97
C GLU A 8 7.05 5.01 -7.22
N ASP A 9 6.60 5.34 -6.01
CA ASP A 9 7.19 6.45 -5.26
C ASP A 9 8.37 5.97 -4.41
N GLY A 10 9.55 6.50 -4.71
CA GLY A 10 10.72 6.39 -3.86
C GLY A 10 10.63 7.33 -2.66
N GLN A 11 11.63 8.20 -2.50
CA GLN A 11 11.61 9.20 -1.43
C GLN A 11 10.73 10.39 -1.84
N VAL A 12 9.68 10.67 -1.05
CA VAL A 12 8.79 11.82 -1.24
C VAL A 12 8.83 12.72 -0.02
N ILE A 13 8.83 14.04 -0.25
CA ILE A 13 8.72 15.07 0.79
C ILE A 13 7.43 15.85 0.54
N VAL A 14 6.50 15.78 1.50
CA VAL A 14 5.22 16.51 1.46
C VAL A 14 5.09 17.41 2.69
N LYS A 15 4.29 18.48 2.59
CA LYS A 15 3.99 19.31 3.75
C LYS A 15 3.00 18.57 4.64
N GLN A 16 3.02 18.91 5.93
CA GLN A 16 2.06 18.33 6.87
C GLN A 16 0.63 18.65 6.45
N ARG A 17 -0.25 17.64 6.45
CA ARG A 17 -1.66 17.67 6.05
C ARG A 17 -1.93 17.67 4.54
N ASP A 18 -0.89 17.73 3.71
CA ASP A 18 -1.05 17.45 2.29
C ASP A 18 -1.30 15.95 2.07
N GLU A 19 -2.00 15.63 1.00
CA GLU A 19 -2.23 14.25 0.59
C GLU A 19 -1.02 13.69 -0.15
N LEU A 20 -0.74 12.41 0.10
CA LEU A 20 0.24 11.63 -0.64
C LEU A 20 -0.50 10.46 -1.27
N TRP A 21 -0.38 10.36 -2.59
CA TRP A 21 -0.86 9.25 -3.37
C TRP A 21 0.32 8.37 -3.74
N THR A 22 0.16 7.05 -3.59
CA THR A 22 1.18 6.11 -4.03
C THR A 22 0.56 4.88 -4.66
N THR A 23 1.15 4.44 -5.76
CA THR A 23 0.65 3.32 -6.56
C THR A 23 1.52 2.10 -6.32
N CYS A 24 0.87 0.95 -6.17
CA CYS A 24 1.50 -0.36 -6.17
C CYS A 24 1.01 -1.16 -7.37
N THR A 25 1.93 -1.63 -8.21
CA THR A 25 1.64 -2.60 -9.26
C THR A 25 2.13 -3.98 -8.83
N TYR A 26 1.38 -5.02 -9.17
CA TYR A 26 1.72 -6.39 -8.81
C TYR A 26 1.42 -7.35 -9.96
N GLN A 27 2.18 -8.44 -10.03
CA GLN A 27 1.90 -9.55 -10.93
C GLN A 27 2.03 -10.85 -10.14
N THR A 28 0.95 -11.63 -10.09
CA THR A 28 0.94 -12.93 -9.40
C THR A 28 -0.10 -13.86 -10.04
N ASN A 29 0.20 -15.16 -10.06
CA ASN A 29 -0.70 -16.15 -10.68
C ASN A 29 -1.86 -16.56 -9.77
N ASN A 30 -1.74 -16.35 -8.45
CA ASN A 30 -2.74 -16.76 -7.46
C ASN A 30 -2.92 -15.64 -6.44
N PHE A 31 -3.58 -14.56 -6.86
CA PHE A 31 -3.85 -13.43 -5.96
C PHE A 31 -4.71 -13.89 -4.78
N LYS A 32 -4.29 -13.50 -3.57
CA LYS A 32 -5.01 -13.80 -2.32
C LYS A 32 -5.37 -12.52 -1.58
N ALA A 33 -4.40 -11.62 -1.44
CA ALA A 33 -4.61 -10.30 -0.88
C ALA A 33 -3.44 -9.38 -1.22
N LEU A 34 -3.70 -8.08 -1.14
CA LEU A 34 -2.71 -7.01 -1.13
C LEU A 34 -2.69 -6.37 0.26
N LEU A 35 -1.50 -6.24 0.85
CA LEU A 35 -1.31 -5.68 2.19
C LEU A 35 -0.44 -4.43 2.09
N TRP A 36 -0.83 -3.37 2.81
CA TRP A 36 -0.04 -2.16 2.96
C TRP A 36 0.50 -2.08 4.39
N TYR A 37 1.79 -1.76 4.50
CA TYR A 37 2.47 -1.57 5.78
C TYR A 37 3.06 -0.16 5.86
N GLN A 38 2.95 0.46 7.04
CA GLN A 38 3.71 1.66 7.39
C GLN A 38 4.93 1.24 8.20
N GLN A 39 6.12 1.62 7.74
CA GLN A 39 7.36 1.45 8.49
C GLN A 39 7.93 2.81 8.88
N ARG A 40 8.09 3.04 10.18
CA ARG A 40 8.79 4.22 10.71
C ARG A 40 10.24 3.85 11.00
N GLN A 41 11.16 4.80 10.88
CA GLN A 41 12.58 4.58 11.17
C GLN A 41 12.76 3.93 12.55
N GLY A 42 13.52 2.85 12.62
CA GLY A 42 13.80 2.09 13.85
C GLY A 42 12.62 1.28 14.40
N ARG A 43 11.49 1.16 13.67
CA ARG A 43 10.33 0.36 14.07
C ARG A 43 10.05 -0.78 13.09
N ALA A 44 9.42 -1.83 13.60
CA ALA A 44 8.88 -2.90 12.76
C ALA A 44 7.74 -2.37 11.87
N PRO A 45 7.54 -2.94 10.67
CA PRO A 45 6.39 -2.63 9.81
C PRO A 45 5.06 -2.87 10.54
N GLN A 46 4.13 -1.92 10.41
CA GLN A 46 2.78 -2.02 10.98
C GLN A 46 1.76 -2.10 9.86
N LEU A 47 0.84 -3.06 9.93
CA LEU A 47 -0.21 -3.23 8.94
C LEU A 47 -1.17 -2.03 8.98
N VAL A 48 -1.42 -1.41 7.83
CA VAL A 48 -2.35 -0.29 7.69
C VAL A 48 -3.56 -0.61 6.81
N SER A 49 -3.43 -1.54 5.86
CA SER A 49 -4.55 -2.03 5.04
C SER A 49 -4.32 -3.48 4.57
N TYR A 50 -5.41 -4.21 4.38
CA TYR A 50 -5.46 -5.58 3.86
C TYR A 50 -6.64 -5.67 2.88
N GLN A 51 -6.46 -6.16 1.66
CA GLN A 51 -7.56 -6.24 0.70
C GLN A 51 -7.48 -7.55 -0.06
N ALA A 52 -8.51 -8.38 0.05
CA ALA A 52 -8.66 -9.62 -0.72
C ALA A 52 -9.66 -9.49 -1.88
N GLY A 53 -10.52 -8.47 -1.85
CA GLY A 53 -11.48 -8.13 -2.89
C GLY A 53 -11.25 -6.71 -3.41
N THR A 54 -11.68 -6.47 -4.64
CA THR A 54 -11.55 -5.18 -5.33
C THR A 54 -12.40 -4.09 -4.66
N GLY A 55 -12.04 -2.84 -4.92
CA GLY A 55 -12.73 -1.67 -4.40
C GLY A 55 -11.93 -0.88 -3.35
N PRO A 56 -12.53 0.21 -2.83
CA PRO A 56 -11.87 1.07 -1.85
C PRO A 56 -11.98 0.49 -0.43
N ARG A 57 -10.92 0.66 0.35
CA ARG A 57 -10.90 0.44 1.80
C ARG A 57 -10.35 1.68 2.50
N GLN A 58 -11.04 2.10 3.56
CA GLN A 58 -10.61 3.21 4.41
C GLN A 58 -10.17 2.68 5.78
N SER A 59 -9.04 3.19 6.27
CA SER A 59 -8.47 2.92 7.59
C SER A 59 -7.96 4.22 8.18
N GLY A 60 -8.81 4.89 8.95
CA GLY A 60 -8.54 6.23 9.46
C GLY A 60 -8.34 7.25 8.33
N ARG A 61 -7.12 7.82 8.24
CA ARG A 61 -6.73 8.79 7.20
C ARG A 61 -6.16 8.14 5.94
N ILE A 62 -6.02 6.82 5.91
CA ILE A 62 -5.46 6.08 4.78
C ILE A 62 -6.61 5.49 3.98
N THR A 63 -6.62 5.75 2.67
CA THR A 63 -7.53 5.12 1.72
C THR A 63 -6.69 4.30 0.74
N THR A 64 -7.08 3.05 0.51
CA THR A 64 -6.46 2.16 -0.46
C THR A 64 -7.50 1.70 -1.46
N LEU A 65 -7.13 1.56 -2.74
CA LEU A 65 -7.97 1.02 -3.79
C LEU A 65 -7.29 -0.23 -4.36
N LEU A 66 -8.01 -1.35 -4.38
CA LEU A 66 -7.57 -2.56 -5.09
C LEU A 66 -8.35 -2.69 -6.40
N ASN A 67 -7.62 -2.75 -7.51
CA ASN A 67 -8.14 -3.02 -8.85
C ASN A 67 -8.14 -4.51 -9.17
#